data_AF-A0A6I3L062-F1
#
_entry.id   AF-A0A6I3L062-F1
#
_cell.length_a   1.000
_cell.length_b   1.000
_cell.length_c   1.000
_cell.angle_alpha   90.00
_cell.angle_beta   90.00
_cell.angle_gamma   90.00
#
_symmetry.space_group_name_H-M   'P 1'
#
loop_
_entity.id
_entity.type
_entity.pdbx_description
1 polymer ?
#
loop_
_entity_poly.entity_id
_entity_poly.type
_entity_poly.pdbx_seq_one_letter_code
_entity_poly.pdbx_strand_id
1 'polypeptide(L)'
;MVEVDLVRMRQLATDVRQRADAIAGKVPVAEDSRESARGLKPGVTGMEGSQIAISVEETVKTLDTVLKYHVGRLRAIADLTDAAATEFEGVDNTNACDIDKARPR
;
A
#
# COMPACT_ATOMS: atom_id res chain seq x y z
N MET A 1 -31.92 2.90 -1.64
CA MET A 1 -31.18 1.63 -1.61
C MET A 1 -29.89 1.86 -2.38
N VAL A 2 -28.75 1.87 -1.70
CA VAL A 2 -27.45 2.03 -2.35
C VAL A 2 -27.10 0.69 -2.96
N GLU A 3 -26.89 0.63 -4.27
CA GLU A 3 -26.42 -0.57 -4.96
C GLU A 3 -24.93 -0.71 -4.69
N VAL A 4 -24.54 -1.71 -3.89
CA VAL A 4 -23.15 -1.97 -3.51
C VAL A 4 -22.63 -3.15 -4.33
N ASP A 5 -21.71 -2.87 -5.24
CA ASP A 5 -21.03 -3.89 -6.04
C ASP A 5 -19.84 -4.47 -5.28
N LEU A 6 -20.09 -5.56 -4.55
CA LEU A 6 -19.11 -6.25 -3.72
C LEU A 6 -17.94 -6.83 -4.53
N VAL A 7 -18.20 -7.23 -5.78
CA VAL A 7 -17.17 -7.76 -6.67
C VAL A 7 -16.19 -6.65 -7.02
N ARG A 8 -16.69 -5.46 -7.37
CA ARG A 8 -15.84 -4.29 -7.63
C ARG A 8 -15.08 -3.83 -6.39
N MET A 9 -15.69 -3.89 -5.20
CA MET A 9 -14.99 -3.54 -3.96
C MET A 9 -13.78 -4.45 -3.70
N ARG A 10 -13.96 -5.77 -3.83
CA ARG A 10 -12.86 -6.74 -3.67
C ARG A 10 -11.79 -6.60 -4.74
N GLN A 11 -12.20 -6.33 -5.98
CA GLN A 11 -11.25 -6.06 -7.06
C GLN A 11 -10.43 -4.81 -6.75
N LEU A 12 -11.07 -3.72 -6.30
CA LEU A 12 -10.40 -2.50 -5.91
C LEU A 12 -9.41 -2.74 -4.77
N ALA A 13 -9.79 -3.48 -3.73
CA ALA A 13 -8.88 -3.84 -2.64
C ALA A 13 -7.65 -4.60 -3.16
N THR A 14 -7.87 -5.57 -4.05
CA THR A 14 -6.78 -6.34 -4.69
C THR A 14 -5.84 -5.44 -5.49
N ASP A 15 -6.39 -4.58 -6.35
CA ASP A 15 -5.61 -3.67 -7.19
C ASP A 15 -4.79 -2.69 -6.35
N VAL A 16 -5.37 -2.17 -5.26
CA VAL A 16 -4.68 -1.27 -4.33
C VAL A 16 -3.54 -1.98 -3.61
N ARG A 17 -3.71 -3.23 -3.17
CA ARG A 17 -2.61 -4.02 -2.58
C ARG A 17 -1.49 -4.25 -3.58
N GLN A 18 -1.81 -4.67 -4.81
CA GLN A 18 -0.80 -4.88 -5.85
C GLN A 18 0.01 -3.61 -6.13
N ARG A 19 -0.65 -2.45 -6.17
CA ARG A 19 0.05 -1.15 -6.34
C ARG A 19 0.91 -0.82 -5.13
N ALA A 20 0.43 -1.06 -3.91
CA ALA A 20 1.20 -0.86 -2.69
C ALA A 20 2.46 -1.75 -2.68
N ASP A 21 2.34 -3.00 -3.08
CA ASP A 21 3.46 -3.95 -3.16
C ASP A 21 4.44 -3.58 -4.27
N ALA A 22 3.95 -3.11 -5.41
CA ALA A 22 4.80 -2.59 -6.47
C ALA A 22 5.64 -1.39 -6.01
N ILE A 23 5.05 -0.47 -5.22
CA ILE A 23 5.78 0.67 -4.63
C ILE A 23 6.77 0.16 -3.57
N ALA A 24 6.35 -0.76 -2.70
CA ALA A 24 7.20 -1.33 -1.67
C ALA A 24 8.45 -2.00 -2.26
N GLY A 25 8.32 -2.69 -3.39
CA GLY A 25 9.43 -3.30 -4.11
C GLY A 25 10.41 -2.32 -4.78
N LYS A 26 10.10 -1.01 -4.80
CA LYS A 26 11.03 0.05 -5.25
C LYS A 26 11.79 0.72 -4.12
N VAL A 27 11.41 0.45 -2.88
CA VAL A 27 12.07 0.95 -1.67
C VAL A 27 13.02 -0.13 -1.17
N PRO A 28 14.26 0.20 -0.78
CA PRO A 28 14.87 1.54 -0.74
C PRO A 28 15.28 2.07 -2.14
N VAL A 29 14.88 3.31 -2.47
CA VAL A 29 15.08 3.93 -3.80
C VAL A 29 16.56 4.20 -4.11
N ALA A 30 17.15 3.53 -5.11
CA ALA A 30 18.54 3.78 -5.53
C ALA A 30 19.59 3.61 -4.42
N GLU A 31 19.35 2.73 -3.44
CA GLU A 31 20.26 2.41 -2.32
C GLU A 31 21.72 2.29 -2.76
N ASP A 32 21.98 1.43 -3.76
CA ASP A 32 23.32 1.22 -4.28
C ASP A 32 24.01 2.50 -4.76
N SER A 33 23.28 3.37 -5.46
CA SER A 33 23.82 4.61 -6.03
C SER A 33 24.16 5.63 -4.95
N ARG A 34 23.32 5.77 -3.92
CA ARG A 34 23.58 6.72 -2.81
C ARG A 34 24.70 6.24 -1.90
N GLU A 35 24.77 4.95 -1.59
CA GLU A 35 25.89 4.40 -0.83
C GLU A 35 27.22 4.55 -1.58
N SER A 36 27.21 4.30 -2.90
CA SER A 36 28.39 4.48 -3.74
C SER A 36 28.81 5.96 -3.81
N ALA A 37 27.86 6.88 -3.98
CA ALA A 37 28.13 8.32 -4.00
C ALA A 37 28.75 8.81 -2.68
N ARG A 38 28.47 8.15 -1.56
CA ARG A 38 29.01 8.46 -0.24
C ARG A 38 30.30 7.72 0.09
N GLY A 39 30.77 6.83 -0.79
CA GLY A 39 31.95 6.02 -0.54
C GLY A 39 31.74 4.98 0.57
N LEU A 40 30.47 4.66 0.89
CA LEU A 40 30.13 3.68 1.93
C LEU A 40 30.32 2.24 1.45
N LYS A 41 30.47 2.04 0.13
CA LYS A 41 30.74 0.73 -0.46
C LYS A 41 32.24 0.43 -0.50
N PRO A 42 32.66 -0.80 -0.14
CA PRO A 42 34.06 -1.21 -0.23
C PRO A 42 34.62 -0.99 -1.64
N GLY A 43 35.78 -0.34 -1.72
CA GLY A 43 36.47 -0.10 -3.00
C GLY A 43 35.88 1.03 -3.86
N VAL A 44 34.90 1.78 -3.36
CA VAL A 44 34.34 2.95 -4.07
C VAL A 44 34.87 4.25 -3.44
N THR A 45 35.64 5.02 -4.21
CA THR A 45 35.98 6.40 -3.84
C THR A 45 34.76 7.28 -4.08
N GLY A 46 34.04 7.60 -3.00
CA GLY A 46 32.85 8.45 -3.06
C GLY A 46 33.16 9.94 -3.26
N MET A 47 32.11 10.74 -3.23
CA MET A 47 32.18 12.21 -3.21
C MET A 47 32.30 12.71 -1.77
N GLU A 48 33.35 12.30 -1.06
CA GLU A 48 33.58 12.71 0.33
C GLU A 48 33.65 14.24 0.45
N GLY A 49 32.90 14.80 1.41
CA GLY A 49 32.80 16.25 1.62
C GLY A 49 31.88 17.01 0.65
N SER A 50 31.32 16.35 -0.38
CA SER A 50 30.35 17.00 -1.27
C SER A 50 29.00 17.19 -0.58
N GLN A 51 28.64 18.45 -0.36
CA GLN A 51 27.33 18.83 0.19
C GLN A 51 26.16 18.40 -0.71
N ILE A 52 26.38 18.38 -2.03
CA ILE A 52 25.36 17.93 -2.99
C ILE A 52 25.12 16.42 -2.81
N ALA A 53 26.18 15.62 -2.65
CA ALA A 53 26.04 14.17 -2.47
C ALA A 53 25.31 13.84 -1.15
N ILE A 54 25.59 14.59 -0.07
CA ILE A 54 24.88 14.48 1.21
C ILE A 54 23.40 14.83 1.04
N SER A 55 23.10 15.99 0.45
CA SER A 55 21.72 16.46 0.30
C SER A 55 20.88 15.53 -0.57
N VAL A 56 21.46 14.98 -1.64
CA VAL A 56 20.78 13.98 -2.49
C VAL A 56 20.51 12.69 -1.70
N GLU A 57 21.50 12.17 -0.96
CA GLU A 57 21.31 10.99 -0.11
C GLU A 57 20.16 11.18 0.89
N GLU A 58 20.17 12.30 1.63
CA GLU A 58 19.15 12.62 2.62
C GLU A 58 17.76 12.79 2.01
N THR A 59 17.68 13.43 0.84
CA THR A 59 16.42 13.61 0.11
C THR A 59 15.84 12.25 -0.30
N VAL A 60 16.68 11.34 -0.83
CA VAL A 60 16.22 10.02 -1.26
C VAL A 60 15.89 9.12 -0.06
N LYS A 61 16.60 9.22 1.07
CA LYS A 61 16.22 8.56 2.33
C LYS A 61 14.90 9.10 2.89
N THR A 62 14.66 10.39 2.76
CA THR A 62 13.38 11.01 3.13
C THR A 62 12.26 10.49 2.24
N LEU A 63 12.52 10.36 0.94
CA LEU A 63 11.58 9.75 -0.01
C LEU A 63 11.23 8.31 0.39
N ASP A 64 12.19 7.50 0.83
CA ASP A 64 11.90 6.14 1.34
C ASP A 64 10.90 6.16 2.51
N THR A 65 11.04 7.11 3.42
CA THR A 65 10.12 7.27 4.56
C THR A 65 8.71 7.62 4.09
N VAL A 66 8.59 8.56 3.16
CA VAL A 66 7.31 8.97 2.57
C VAL A 66 6.66 7.81 1.81
N LEU A 67 7.43 7.06 1.02
CA LEU A 67 6.93 5.91 0.28
C LEU A 67 6.46 4.79 1.23
N LYS A 68 7.23 4.49 2.28
CA LYS A 68 6.81 3.52 3.32
C LYS A 68 5.50 3.92 3.99
N TYR A 69 5.35 5.20 4.33
CA TYR A 69 4.11 5.73 4.88
C TYR A 69 2.91 5.52 3.94
N HIS A 70 3.06 5.87 2.66
CA HIS A 70 1.98 5.72 1.68
C HIS A 70 1.66 4.26 1.38
N VAL A 71 2.65 3.37 1.30
CA VAL A 71 2.43 1.91 1.18
C VAL A 71 1.56 1.41 2.34
N GLY A 72 1.88 1.82 3.58
CA GLY A 72 1.09 1.48 4.75
C GLY A 72 -0.36 1.96 4.64
N ARG A 73 -0.58 3.20 4.19
CA ARG A 73 -1.93 3.74 3.98
C ARG A 73 -2.71 3.03 2.89
N LEU A 74 -2.06 2.69 1.78
CA LEU A 74 -2.72 1.98 0.68
C LEU A 74 -3.17 0.58 1.13
N ARG A 75 -2.31 -0.15 1.86
CA ARG A 75 -2.68 -1.44 2.45
C ARG A 75 -3.86 -1.31 3.41
N ALA A 76 -3.84 -0.33 4.30
CA ALA A 76 -4.94 -0.07 5.21
C ALA A 76 -6.26 0.23 4.49
N ILE A 77 -6.22 0.98 3.38
CA ILE A 77 -7.42 1.26 2.55
C ILE A 77 -7.95 -0.04 1.94
N ALA A 78 -7.08 -0.90 1.41
CA ALA A 78 -7.50 -2.18 0.86
C ALA A 78 -8.15 -3.08 1.93
N ASP A 79 -7.57 -3.12 3.13
CA ASP A 79 -8.10 -3.92 4.24
C ASP A 79 -9.47 -3.40 4.71
N LEU A 80 -9.64 -2.07 4.80
CA LEU A 80 -10.92 -1.45 5.10
C LEU A 80 -11.97 -1.74 4.02
N THR A 81 -11.57 -1.76 2.75
CA THR A 81 -12.48 -2.02 1.63
C THR A 81 -12.97 -3.47 1.65
N ASP A 82 -12.09 -4.43 1.92
CA ASP A 82 -12.48 -5.84 2.08
C ASP A 82 -13.32 -6.09 3.33
N ALA A 83 -13.01 -5.42 4.43
CA ALA A 83 -13.80 -5.49 5.66
C ALA A 83 -15.23 -4.99 5.41
N ALA A 84 -15.38 -3.84 4.73
CA ALA A 84 -16.69 -3.29 4.37
C ALA A 84 -17.47 -4.22 3.42
N ALA A 85 -16.81 -4.84 2.44
CA ALA A 85 -17.46 -5.82 1.56
C ALA A 85 -17.97 -7.04 2.35
N THR A 86 -17.16 -7.54 3.29
CA THR A 86 -17.52 -8.66 4.16
C THR A 86 -18.70 -8.32 5.08
N GLU A 87 -18.72 -7.11 5.64
CA GLU A 87 -19.83 -6.63 6.48
C GLU A 87 -21.13 -6.56 5.68
N PHE A 88 -21.08 -6.02 4.45
CA PHE A 88 -22.26 -5.96 3.59
C PHE A 88 -22.82 -7.34 3.24
N GLU A 89 -21.97 -8.33 2.94
CA GLU A 89 -22.41 -9.72 2.73
C GLU A 89 -23.07 -10.31 3.98
N GLY A 90 -22.57 -9.98 5.17
CA GLY A 90 -23.17 -10.40 6.42
C GLY A 90 -24.58 -9.83 6.62
N VAL A 91 -24.76 -8.55 6.30
CA VAL A 91 -26.07 -7.88 6.38
C VAL A 91 -27.04 -8.46 5.35
N ASP A 92 -26.60 -8.65 4.11
CA ASP A 92 -27.44 -9.20 3.04
C ASP A 92 -27.89 -10.65 3.35
N ASN A 93 -26.99 -11.50 3.82
CA ASN A 93 -27.31 -12.86 4.25
C ASN A 93 -28.28 -12.91 5.43
N THR A 94 -28.14 -12.00 6.40
CA THR A 94 -29.05 -11.89 7.54
C THR A 94 -30.45 -11.50 7.07
N ASN A 95 -30.54 -10.49 6.20
CA ASN A 95 -31.80 -10.05 5.60
C ASN A 95 -32.47 -11.19 4.80
N ALA A 96 -31.70 -11.95 4.03
CA ALA A 96 -32.21 -13.09 3.27
C ALA A 96 -32.78 -14.19 4.19
N CYS A 97 -32.09 -14.49 5.29
CA CYS A 97 -32.57 -15.47 6.28
C CYS A 97 -33.87 -15.02 6.96
N ASP A 98 -34.01 -13.73 7.26
CA ASP A 98 -35.21 -13.20 7.89
C ASP A 98 -36.41 -13.19 6.93
N ILE A 99 -36.18 -12.93 5.64
CA ILE A 99 -37.20 -13.05 4.59
C ILE A 99 -37.66 -14.51 4.44
N ASP A 100 -36.74 -15.48 4.44
CA ASP A 100 -37.08 -16.90 4.31
C ASP A 100 -37.92 -17.39 5.50
N LYS A 101 -37.59 -16.97 6.72
CA LYS A 101 -38.38 -17.24 7.93
C LYS A 101 -39.76 -16.57 7.92
N ALA A 102 -39.90 -15.42 7.26
CA ALA A 102 -41.14 -14.66 7.17
C ALA A 102 -42.09 -15.15 6.06
N ARG A 103 -41.67 -16.09 5.20
CA ARG A 103 -42.55 -16.67 4.17
C ARG A 103 -43.62 -17.56 4.80
N PRO A 104 -44.93 -17.38 4.46
CA PRO A 104 -45.97 -18.32 4.85
C PRO A 104 -45.73 -19.66 4.14
N ARG A 105 -45.94 -20.76 4.87
CA ARG A 105 -45.86 -22.13 4.34
C ARG A 105 -46.95 -22.42 3.31
#